data_AF-A0A3R7AW15-F1
#
_entry.id   AF-A0A3R7AW15-F1
#
_cell.length_a   1.000
_cell.length_b   1.000
_cell.length_c   1.000
_cell.angle_alpha   90.00
_cell.angle_beta   90.00
_cell.angle_gamma   90.00
#
_symmetry.space_group_name_H-M   'P 1'
#
loop_
_entity.id
_entity.type
_entity.pdbx_description
1 polymer ?
#
loop_
_entity_poly.entity_id
_entity_poly.type
_entity_poly.pdbx_seq_one_letter_code
_entity_poly.pdbx_strand_id
1 'polypeptide(L)'
;MSTVNRRFRDRDYIETPEGFFFCVLGSIHPPDRVFAYLKYVPDQLGKWGVGKKRYRRILKYYTMDNLVETFKFLENWPKYLFFSDKWNVHLSAVPLRMIKRHFKPEERLLELLSKRSLDVLEDKAVRLIKIISERSGVPVEWFNRLNTFRDSSTFLRYRRNSLR
;
A
#
# COMPACT_ATOMS: atom_id res chain seq x y z
N MET A 1 -13.41 -10.01 20.53
CA MET A 1 -12.73 -10.55 19.33
C MET A 1 -11.55 -9.64 19.01
N SER A 2 -10.32 -10.06 19.31
CA SER A 2 -9.13 -9.29 18.92
C SER A 2 -8.97 -9.39 17.41
N THR A 3 -9.29 -8.31 16.69
CA THR A 3 -8.85 -8.15 15.31
C THR A 3 -7.33 -8.23 15.32
N VAL A 4 -6.78 -9.31 14.76
CA VAL A 4 -5.34 -9.39 14.51
C VAL A 4 -5.04 -8.29 13.49
N ASN A 5 -4.61 -7.13 13.97
CA ASN A 5 -4.24 -6.03 13.10
C ASN A 5 -3.00 -6.49 12.33
N ARG A 6 -3.14 -6.73 11.03
CA ARG A 6 -1.99 -7.08 10.20
C ARG A 6 -0.97 -5.94 10.28
N ARG A 7 0.31 -6.29 10.27
CA ARG A 7 1.41 -5.32 10.11
C ARG A 7 1.40 -4.73 8.68
N PHE A 8 2.51 -4.13 8.31
CA PHE A 8 2.77 -3.62 6.96
C PHE A 8 2.94 -4.77 5.96
N ARG A 9 2.35 -4.60 4.77
CA ARG A 9 2.46 -5.53 3.64
C ARG A 9 2.95 -4.79 2.40
N ASP A 10 3.48 -5.55 1.46
CA ASP A 10 3.93 -5.01 0.18
C ASP A 10 2.80 -4.22 -0.48
N ARG A 11 3.13 -3.04 -1.01
CA ARG A 11 2.20 -2.10 -1.67
C ARG A 11 1.15 -1.44 -0.78
N ASP A 12 1.27 -1.57 0.54
CA ASP A 12 0.65 -0.59 1.43
C ASP A 12 1.24 0.81 1.21
N TYR A 13 0.51 1.83 1.65
CA TYR A 13 1.02 3.20 1.67
C TYR A 13 1.12 3.76 3.07
N ILE A 14 2.12 4.59 3.29
CA ILE A 14 2.37 5.30 4.54
C ILE A 14 2.44 6.79 4.24
N GLU A 15 1.65 7.61 4.94
CA GLU A 15 1.80 9.06 4.98
C GLU A 15 2.60 9.47 6.22
N THR A 16 3.54 10.39 6.04
CA THR A 16 4.30 11.02 7.14
C THR A 16 3.76 12.41 7.48
N PRO A 17 4.15 13.02 8.62
CA PRO A 17 3.78 14.39 8.98
C PRO A 17 4.10 15.44 7.91
N GLU A 18 5.17 15.25 7.16
CA GLU A 18 5.56 16.13 6.04
C GLU A 18 4.62 16.01 4.82
N GLY A 19 3.69 15.06 4.83
CA GLY A 19 2.82 14.76 3.69
C GLY A 19 3.48 13.90 2.62
N PHE A 20 4.59 13.22 2.95
CA PHE A 20 5.23 12.27 2.05
C PHE A 20 4.47 10.96 2.05
N PHE A 21 4.30 10.38 0.85
CA PHE A 21 3.74 9.04 0.69
C PHE A 21 4.83 8.06 0.31
N PHE A 22 5.04 7.09 1.19
CA PHE A 22 5.91 5.96 0.96
C PHE A 22 5.09 4.72 0.60
N CYS A 23 5.60 3.91 -0.32
CA CYS A 23 5.03 2.62 -0.71
C CYS A 23 5.85 1.51 -0.05
N VAL A 24 5.19 0.67 0.76
CA VAL A 24 5.84 -0.39 1.54
C VAL A 24 6.46 -1.45 0.62
N LEU A 25 7.66 -1.87 0.99
CA LEU A 25 8.46 -2.90 0.31
C LEU A 25 8.48 -4.19 1.12
N GLY A 26 7.88 -5.24 0.57
CA GLY A 26 7.84 -6.56 1.18
C GLY A 26 7.00 -6.61 2.47
N SER A 27 7.16 -7.68 3.24
CA SER A 27 6.42 -7.92 4.51
C SER A 27 7.34 -8.09 5.72
N ILE A 28 8.64 -7.91 5.54
CA ILE A 28 9.66 -8.08 6.58
C ILE A 28 10.32 -6.74 6.81
N HIS A 29 10.25 -6.27 8.04
CA HIS A 29 10.79 -4.97 8.45
C HIS A 29 11.48 -5.08 9.81
N PRO A 30 12.45 -4.20 10.10
CA PRO A 30 13.01 -4.08 11.44
C PRO A 30 11.94 -3.68 12.47
N PRO A 31 12.18 -3.87 13.77
CA PRO A 31 11.18 -3.58 14.80
C PRO A 31 10.73 -2.11 14.89
N ASP A 32 11.60 -1.17 14.48
CA ASP A 32 11.42 0.27 14.68
C ASP A 32 11.02 1.05 13.43
N ARG A 33 10.98 0.41 12.26
CA ARG A 33 10.75 1.08 10.97
C ARG A 33 10.13 0.16 9.92
N VAL A 34 9.60 0.76 8.86
CA VAL A 34 9.03 0.06 7.72
C VAL A 34 9.83 0.36 6.47
N PHE A 35 10.33 -0.66 5.79
CA PHE A 35 10.97 -0.50 4.49
C PHE A 35 9.94 -0.04 3.47
N ALA A 36 10.19 1.11 2.85
CA ALA A 36 9.24 1.73 1.94
C ALA A 36 9.95 2.78 1.08
N TYR A 37 9.66 2.82 -0.23
CA TYR A 37 10.23 3.83 -1.13
C TYR A 37 9.34 5.06 -1.21
N LEU A 38 9.97 6.23 -1.30
CA LEU A 38 9.26 7.49 -1.45
C LEU A 38 8.61 7.60 -2.84
N LYS A 39 7.29 7.74 -2.89
CA LYS A 39 6.55 7.78 -4.15
C LYS A 39 5.98 9.15 -4.46
N TYR A 40 5.41 9.85 -3.47
CA TYR A 40 4.84 11.18 -3.66
C TYR A 40 5.30 12.16 -2.57
N VAL A 41 5.50 13.41 -2.99
CA VAL A 41 5.81 14.54 -2.11
C VAL A 41 4.86 15.70 -2.42
N PRO A 42 4.53 16.55 -1.43
CA PRO A 42 3.76 17.76 -1.68
C PRO A 42 4.40 18.63 -2.75
N ASP A 43 3.57 19.14 -3.66
CA ASP A 43 3.97 20.07 -4.71
C ASP A 43 2.72 20.78 -5.22
N GLN A 44 2.68 22.11 -5.13
CA GLN A 44 1.54 22.92 -5.56
C GLN A 44 1.24 22.77 -7.06
N LEU A 45 2.24 22.48 -7.88
CA LEU A 45 2.12 22.22 -9.32
C LEU A 45 1.94 20.72 -9.62
N GLY A 46 1.81 19.91 -8.57
CA GLY A 46 1.65 18.47 -8.66
C GLY A 46 0.34 18.04 -9.30
N LYS A 47 0.42 17.03 -10.19
CA LYS A 47 -0.74 16.48 -10.92
C LYS A 47 -1.70 15.67 -10.05
N TRP A 48 -1.24 15.19 -8.89
CA TRP A 48 -1.98 14.26 -8.04
C TRP A 48 -2.55 14.98 -6.82
N GLY A 49 -3.72 14.56 -6.34
CA GLY A 49 -4.31 15.08 -5.10
C GLY A 49 -5.77 15.47 -5.23
N VAL A 50 -6.34 15.99 -4.14
CA VAL A 50 -7.77 16.35 -4.02
C VAL A 50 -7.88 17.75 -3.44
N GLY A 51 -8.73 18.58 -4.06
CA GLY A 51 -8.93 19.98 -3.67
C GLY A 51 -7.63 20.78 -3.78
N LYS A 52 -7.24 21.43 -2.68
CA LYS A 52 -6.02 22.26 -2.60
C LYS A 52 -4.74 21.46 -2.34
N LYS A 53 -4.84 20.19 -1.92
CA LYS A 53 -3.67 19.35 -1.67
C LYS A 53 -3.16 18.76 -2.97
N ARG A 54 -1.93 19.09 -3.34
CA ARG A 54 -1.29 18.68 -4.60
C ARG A 54 0.03 17.98 -4.32
N TYR A 55 0.34 16.99 -5.15
CA TYR A 55 1.51 16.13 -5.01
C TYR A 55 2.14 15.84 -6.37
N ARG A 56 3.47 15.77 -6.40
CA ARG A 56 4.21 15.21 -7.54
C ARG A 56 4.68 13.81 -7.22
N ARG A 57 4.73 12.96 -8.25
CA ARG A 57 5.41 11.67 -8.17
C ARG A 57 6.90 11.93 -8.28
N ILE A 58 7.66 11.64 -7.22
CA ILE A 58 9.11 11.86 -7.22
C ILE A 58 9.85 10.70 -7.90
N LEU A 59 9.42 9.47 -7.65
CA LEU A 59 9.84 8.29 -8.40
C LEU A 59 9.00 8.19 -9.69
N LYS A 60 9.34 8.99 -10.71
CA LYS A 60 8.54 9.09 -11.96
C LYS A 60 8.56 7.76 -12.72
N TYR A 61 9.76 7.22 -12.89
CA TYR A 61 10.04 5.94 -13.53
C TYR A 61 10.67 4.99 -12.51
N TYR A 62 10.41 3.69 -12.64
CA TYR A 62 11.00 2.66 -11.78
C TYR A 62 12.41 2.30 -12.28
N THR A 63 13.25 3.30 -12.51
CA THR A 63 14.66 3.15 -12.92
C THR A 63 15.59 3.44 -11.74
N MET A 64 16.82 2.93 -11.83
CA MET A 64 17.84 3.20 -10.81
C MET A 64 18.15 4.68 -10.65
N ASP A 65 18.24 5.45 -11.75
CA ASP A 65 18.49 6.89 -11.66
C ASP A 65 17.38 7.62 -10.90
N ASN A 66 16.12 7.28 -11.17
CA ASN A 66 15.00 7.89 -10.46
C ASN A 66 14.99 7.47 -8.98
N LEU A 67 15.41 6.24 -8.67
CA LEU A 67 15.59 5.81 -7.28
C LEU A 67 16.69 6.64 -6.60
N VAL A 68 17.86 6.81 -7.22
CA VAL A 68 18.95 7.64 -6.69
C VAL A 68 18.48 9.08 -6.43
N GLU A 69 17.70 9.67 -7.34
CA GLU A 69 17.13 11.00 -7.13
C GLU A 69 16.18 11.06 -5.92
N THR A 70 15.45 9.98 -5.62
CA THR A 70 14.66 9.92 -4.38
C THR A 70 15.54 9.88 -3.13
N PHE A 71 16.72 9.25 -3.19
CA PHE A 71 17.65 9.19 -2.06
C PHE A 71 18.30 10.56 -1.83
N LYS A 72 18.76 11.23 -2.90
CA LYS A 72 19.26 12.62 -2.84
C LYS A 72 18.24 13.56 -2.21
N PHE A 73 16.96 13.44 -2.61
CA PHE A 73 15.90 14.23 -1.99
C PHE A 73 15.77 13.95 -0.47
N LEU A 74 15.89 12.67 -0.08
CA LEU A 74 15.81 12.23 1.31
C LEU A 74 17.05 12.56 2.15
N GLU A 75 18.15 13.05 1.57
CA GLU A 75 19.30 13.57 2.35
C GLU A 75 18.89 14.75 3.23
N ASN A 76 17.89 15.53 2.82
CA ASN A 76 17.27 16.58 3.64
C ASN A 76 16.38 16.03 4.78
N TRP A 77 16.13 14.72 4.77
CA TRP A 77 15.26 14.01 5.71
C TRP A 77 15.93 12.71 6.18
N PRO A 78 17.12 12.77 6.80
CA PRO A 78 17.97 11.61 7.03
C PRO A 78 17.32 10.52 7.90
N LYS A 79 16.30 10.87 8.69
CA LYS A 79 15.44 9.93 9.43
C LYS A 79 14.74 8.88 8.55
N TYR A 80 14.64 9.12 7.24
CA TYR A 80 14.06 8.21 6.26
C TYR A 80 15.09 7.42 5.46
N LEU A 81 16.39 7.69 5.63
CA LEU A 81 17.47 6.90 5.06
C LEU A 81 17.92 5.88 6.10
N PHE A 82 18.04 4.61 5.67
CA PHE A 82 18.43 3.51 6.55
C PHE A 82 19.46 2.63 5.87
N PHE A 83 20.53 2.33 6.60
CA PHE A 83 21.46 1.28 6.23
C PHE A 83 21.05 -0.01 6.93
N SER A 84 20.85 -1.08 6.16
CA SER A 84 20.50 -2.38 6.72
C SER A 84 21.74 -3.27 6.80
N ASP A 85 22.29 -3.48 8.00
CA ASP A 85 23.45 -4.37 8.20
C ASP A 85 23.21 -5.78 7.65
N LYS A 86 21.99 -6.31 7.84
CA LYS A 86 21.59 -7.64 7.36
C LYS A 86 21.74 -7.82 5.84
N TRP A 87 21.51 -6.76 5.08
CA TRP A 87 21.48 -6.80 3.62
C TRP A 87 22.62 -5.99 2.98
N ASN A 88 23.45 -5.35 3.81
CA ASN A 88 24.56 -4.48 3.42
C ASN A 88 24.17 -3.44 2.35
N VAL A 89 23.03 -2.78 2.52
CA VAL A 89 22.47 -1.85 1.52
C VAL A 89 21.73 -0.68 2.17
N HIS A 90 21.80 0.49 1.52
CA HIS A 90 20.99 1.65 1.85
C HIS A 90 19.59 1.55 1.23
N LEU A 91 18.58 1.75 2.06
CA LEU A 91 17.17 1.77 1.68
C LEU A 91 16.48 2.97 2.32
N SER A 92 15.36 3.37 1.73
CA SER A 92 14.41 4.22 2.42
C SER A 92 13.56 3.41 3.39
N ALA A 93 13.39 3.93 4.60
CA ALA A 93 12.59 3.30 5.64
C ALA A 93 11.94 4.36 6.53
N VAL A 94 10.66 4.19 6.84
CA VAL A 94 9.91 5.13 7.68
C VAL A 94 9.92 4.65 9.13
N PRO A 95 10.50 5.39 10.09
CA PRO A 95 10.40 5.07 11.51
C PRO A 95 8.94 5.00 11.94
N LEU A 96 8.57 4.03 12.78
CA LEU A 96 7.16 3.85 13.21
C LEU A 96 6.56 5.12 13.82
N ARG A 97 7.36 5.88 14.57
CA ARG A 97 6.95 7.18 15.17
C ARG A 97 6.65 8.28 14.16
N MET A 98 7.11 8.14 12.92
CA MET A 98 6.88 9.09 11.83
C MET A 98 5.75 8.65 10.90
N ILE A 99 5.02 7.58 11.23
CA ILE A 99 3.85 7.14 10.48
C ILE A 99 2.64 7.90 10.98
N LYS A 100 2.17 8.86 10.18
CA LYS A 100 0.94 9.61 10.45
C LYS A 100 -0.29 8.80 10.06
N ARG A 101 -0.24 8.09 8.92
CA ARG A 101 -1.34 7.24 8.45
C ARG A 101 -0.82 6.05 7.67
N HIS A 102 -1.44 4.89 7.91
CA HIS A 102 -1.23 3.67 7.15
C HIS A 102 -2.46 3.43 6.27
N PHE A 103 -2.26 3.39 4.96
CA PHE A 103 -3.30 3.10 3.98
C PHE A 103 -3.18 1.64 3.55
N LYS A 104 -4.27 0.92 3.74
CA LYS A 104 -4.39 -0.49 3.44
C LYS A 104 -5.36 -0.71 2.27
N PRO A 105 -4.94 -1.38 1.19
CA PRO A 105 -5.81 -1.58 0.02
C PRO A 105 -7.14 -2.26 0.36
N GLU A 106 -7.15 -3.23 1.27
CA GLU A 106 -8.35 -3.96 1.65
C GLU A 106 -9.33 -3.13 2.50
N GLU A 107 -8.83 -2.23 3.36
CA GLU A 107 -9.69 -1.27 4.07
C GLU A 107 -10.33 -0.31 3.06
N ARG A 108 -9.54 0.17 2.09
CA ARG A 108 -10.05 1.07 1.05
C ARG A 108 -11.08 0.38 0.14
N LEU A 109 -10.87 -0.88 -0.23
CA LEU A 109 -11.81 -1.61 -1.06
C LEU A 109 -13.15 -1.83 -0.33
N LEU A 110 -13.11 -2.16 0.96
CA LEU A 110 -14.31 -2.25 1.80
C LEU A 110 -15.09 -0.93 1.83
N GLU A 111 -14.40 0.19 2.04
CA GLU A 111 -15.02 1.52 1.98
C GLU A 111 -15.71 1.73 0.63
N LEU A 112 -15.02 1.47 -0.49
CA LEU A 112 -15.56 1.65 -1.83
C LEU A 112 -16.80 0.79 -2.10
N LEU A 113 -16.81 -0.46 -1.65
CA LEU A 113 -17.96 -1.35 -1.84
C LEU A 113 -19.19 -0.91 -1.03
N SER A 114 -18.99 -0.23 0.09
CA SER A 114 -20.06 0.32 0.95
C SER A 114 -20.50 1.74 0.59
N LYS A 115 -19.74 2.44 -0.27
CA LYS A 115 -19.95 3.86 -0.54
C LYS A 115 -21.20 4.08 -1.40
N ARG A 116 -22.06 5.02 -0.99
CA ARG A 116 -23.29 5.37 -1.74
C ARG A 116 -23.03 6.05 -3.09
N SER A 117 -21.94 6.81 -3.18
CA SER A 117 -21.58 7.56 -4.39
C SER A 117 -20.09 7.38 -4.67
N LEU A 118 -19.78 6.92 -5.88
CA LEU A 118 -18.43 6.64 -6.36
C LEU A 118 -18.08 7.66 -7.44
N ASP A 119 -16.84 8.16 -7.41
CA ASP A 119 -16.29 8.87 -8.57
C ASP A 119 -15.99 7.90 -9.72
N VAL A 120 -15.62 8.45 -10.89
CA VAL A 120 -15.38 7.66 -12.11
C VAL A 120 -14.28 6.60 -11.93
N LEU A 121 -13.23 6.89 -11.16
CA LEU A 121 -12.14 5.96 -10.93
C LEU A 121 -12.51 4.91 -9.88
N GLU A 122 -13.19 5.34 -8.82
CA GLU A 122 -13.74 4.46 -7.79
C GLU A 122 -14.74 3.45 -8.38
N ASP A 123 -15.66 3.89 -9.25
CA ASP A 123 -16.62 3.03 -9.94
C ASP A 123 -15.92 2.00 -10.84
N LYS A 124 -14.91 2.42 -11.61
CA LYS A 124 -14.08 1.50 -12.41
C LYS A 124 -13.41 0.44 -11.55
N ALA A 125 -12.86 0.81 -10.39
CA ALA A 125 -12.24 -0.14 -9.47
C ALA A 125 -13.26 -1.16 -8.93
N VAL A 126 -14.43 -0.70 -8.50
CA VAL A 126 -15.50 -1.58 -8.01
C VAL A 126 -16.01 -2.51 -9.11
N ARG A 127 -16.22 -2.01 -10.33
CA ARG A 127 -16.62 -2.84 -11.49
C ARG A 127 -15.58 -3.89 -11.83
N LEU A 128 -14.30 -3.53 -11.82
CA LEU A 128 -13.22 -4.48 -12.09
C LEU A 128 -13.23 -5.64 -11.08
N ILE A 129 -13.39 -5.33 -9.79
CA ILE A 129 -13.48 -6.36 -8.75
C ILE A 129 -14.69 -7.29 -8.96
N LYS A 130 -15.85 -6.74 -9.33
CA LYS A 130 -17.05 -7.54 -9.66
C LYS A 130 -16.80 -8.48 -10.85
N ILE A 131 -16.19 -7.97 -11.93
CA ILE A 131 -15.86 -8.78 -13.12
C ILE A 131 -14.87 -9.90 -12.77
N ILE A 132 -13.82 -9.59 -12.00
CA ILE A 132 -12.85 -10.61 -11.58
C ILE A 132 -13.53 -11.66 -10.70
N SER A 133 -14.38 -11.24 -9.75
CA SER A 133 -15.12 -12.14 -8.87
C SER A 133 -16.03 -13.09 -9.67
N GLU A 134 -16.84 -12.55 -10.58
CA GLU A 134 -17.74 -13.31 -11.45
C GLU A 134 -16.99 -14.33 -12.31
N ARG A 135 -15.90 -13.91 -12.97
CA ARG A 135 -15.15 -14.79 -13.88
C ARG A 135 -14.30 -15.84 -13.16
N SER A 136 -13.81 -15.52 -11.97
CA SER A 136 -12.94 -16.44 -11.22
C SER A 136 -13.72 -17.39 -10.31
N GLY A 137 -14.94 -17.04 -9.93
CA GLY A 137 -15.73 -17.70 -8.88
C GLY A 137 -15.31 -17.28 -7.46
N VAL A 138 -14.30 -16.43 -7.30
CA VAL A 138 -13.81 -15.96 -5.99
C VAL A 138 -14.78 -14.91 -5.45
N PRO A 139 -15.37 -15.09 -4.25
CA PRO A 139 -16.28 -14.09 -3.67
C PRO A 139 -15.60 -12.74 -3.44
N VAL A 140 -16.33 -11.64 -3.64
CA VAL A 140 -15.81 -10.26 -3.51
C VAL A 140 -15.17 -10.01 -2.15
N GLU A 141 -15.67 -10.65 -1.10
CA GLU A 141 -15.17 -10.53 0.28
C GLU A 141 -13.73 -11.02 0.43
N TRP A 142 -13.26 -11.90 -0.47
CA TRP A 142 -11.89 -12.42 -0.41
C TRP A 142 -10.86 -11.39 -0.83
N PHE A 143 -11.23 -10.45 -1.71
CA PHE A 143 -10.37 -9.32 -2.07
C PHE A 143 -10.20 -8.34 -0.90
N ASN A 144 -11.07 -8.44 0.11
CA ASN A 144 -11.06 -7.63 1.33
C ASN A 144 -10.38 -8.32 2.53
N ARG A 145 -9.81 -9.52 2.37
CA ARG A 145 -9.33 -10.28 3.54
C ARG A 145 -7.98 -9.80 4.07
N LEU A 146 -8.06 -9.12 5.21
CA LEU A 146 -7.05 -9.12 6.27
C LEU A 146 -6.81 -10.58 6.70
N ASN A 147 -5.72 -11.23 6.28
CA ASN A 147 -5.39 -12.64 6.62
C ASN A 147 -5.98 -13.13 7.97
N THR A 148 -7.09 -13.86 7.89
CA THR A 148 -7.41 -14.92 8.84
C THR A 148 -7.69 -16.16 8.01
N PHE A 149 -6.65 -16.85 7.56
CA PHE A 149 -6.77 -18.29 7.36
C PHE A 149 -6.87 -18.90 8.75
N ARG A 150 -8.07 -18.87 9.32
CA ARG A 150 -8.38 -19.58 10.56
C ARG A 150 -8.98 -20.96 10.29
N ASP A 151 -9.30 -21.27 9.04
CA ASP A 151 -9.87 -22.57 8.68
C ASP A 151 -9.44 -23.05 7.29
N SER A 152 -8.64 -24.11 7.29
CA SER A 152 -8.19 -24.89 6.13
C SER A 152 -9.35 -25.44 5.31
N SER A 153 -10.55 -25.56 5.89
CA SER A 153 -11.74 -26.11 5.25
C SER A 153 -12.25 -25.25 4.08
N THR A 154 -12.13 -23.92 4.18
CA THR A 154 -12.71 -22.98 3.19
C THR A 154 -11.92 -23.01 1.88
N PHE A 155 -10.59 -23.15 1.96
CA PHE A 155 -9.72 -23.25 0.78
C PHE A 155 -9.88 -24.61 0.07
N LEU A 156 -10.06 -25.69 0.85
CA LEU A 156 -10.34 -27.03 0.33
C LEU A 156 -11.72 -27.13 -0.34
N ARG A 157 -12.73 -26.42 0.18
CA ARG A 157 -14.08 -26.38 -0.40
C ARG A 157 -14.11 -25.65 -1.74
N TYR A 158 -13.30 -24.60 -1.90
CA TYR A 158 -13.14 -23.91 -3.18
C TYR A 158 -12.50 -24.81 -4.24
N ARG A 159 -11.40 -25.51 -3.90
CA ARG A 159 -10.73 -26.45 -4.81
C ARG A 159 -11.62 -27.59 -5.30
N ARG A 160 -12.59 -28.03 -4.49
CA ARG A 160 -13.54 -29.10 -4.86
C ARG A 160 -14.60 -28.66 -5.86
N ASN A 161 -14.97 -27.38 -5.88
CA ASN A 161 -16.00 -26.85 -6.78
C ASN A 161 -15.42 -26.30 -8.10
N SER A 162 -14.13 -25.98 -8.17
CA SER A 162 -13.46 -25.52 -9.39
C SER A 162 -12.87 -26.64 -10.26
N LEU A 163 -13.10 -27.91 -9.89
CA LEU A 163 -12.67 -29.11 -10.63
C LEU A 163 -13.89 -29.89 -11.19
N ARG A 164 -15.01 -29.22 -11.42
CA ARG A 164 -16.17 -29.74 -12.15
C ARG A 164 -16.48 -28.86 -13.35
#